data_AF-A0A953SHB1-F1
#
_entry.id   AF-A0A953SHB1-F1
#
_cell.length_a   1.000
_cell.length_b   1.000
_cell.length_c   1.000
_cell.angle_alpha   90.00
_cell.angle_beta   90.00
_cell.angle_gamma   90.00
#
_symmetry.space_group_name_H-M   'P 1'
#
loop_
_entity.id
_entity.type
_entity.pdbx_description
1 polymer ?
#
loop_
_entity_poly.entity_id
_entity_poly.type
_entity_poly.pdbx_seq_one_letter_code
_entity_poly.pdbx_strand_id
1 'polypeptide(L)' 'MKQGIVLMVIAAIMLSVSGAGAEEMINGAGATFPYPVYSAWAYEYHKATGVKLNYQSIGSGGGV' A
#
# COMPACT_ATOMS: atom_id res chain seq x y z
N MET A 1 -14.57 36.25 20.92
CA MET A 1 -13.24 35.68 21.23
C MET A 1 -13.32 34.20 21.61
N LYS A 2 -14.11 33.80 22.63
CA LYS A 2 -14.23 32.39 23.08
C LYS A 2 -14.68 31.41 21.99
N GLN A 3 -15.64 31.80 21.14
CA GLN A 3 -16.16 30.94 20.05
C GLN A 3 -15.15 30.68 18.92
N GLY A 4 -14.25 31.65 18.65
CA GLY A 4 -13.20 31.47 17.64
C GLY A 4 -12.10 30.51 18.09
N ILE A 5 -11.81 30.48 19.40
CA ILE A 5 -10.86 29.54 20.00
C ILE A 5 -11.42 28.11 19.93
N VAL A 6 -12.71 27.93 20.22
CA VAL A 6 -13.37 26.61 20.12
C VAL A 6 -13.35 26.07 18.69
N LEU A 7 -13.61 26.92 17.69
CA LEU A 7 -13.54 26.53 16.28
C LEU A 7 -12.12 26.15 15.83
N MET A 8 -11.09 26.88 16.29
CA MET A 8 -9.69 26.52 16.01
C MET A 8 -9.30 25.16 16.62
N VAL A 9 -9.75 24.88 17.85
CA VAL A 9 -9.46 23.60 18.51
C VAL A 9 -10.11 22.43 17.77
N ILE A 10 -11.36 22.59 17.32
CA ILE A 10 -12.06 21.55 16.54
C ILE A 10 -11.33 21.28 15.21
N ALA A 11 -10.91 22.33 14.51
CA ALA A 11 -10.17 22.20 13.25
C ALA A 11 -8.82 21.48 13.44
N ALA A 12 -8.10 21.77 14.54
CA ALA A 12 -6.83 21.11 14.86
C ALA A 12 -7.02 19.61 15.18
N ILE A 13 -8.11 19.24 15.86
CA ILE A 13 -8.44 17.84 16.16
C ILE A 13 -8.76 17.08 14.87
N MET A 14 -9.52 17.66 13.94
CA MET A 14 -9.84 17.01 12.66
C MET A 14 -8.60 16.77 11.78
N LEU A 15 -7.57 17.63 11.90
CA LEU A 15 -6.32 17.47 11.16
C LEU A 15 -5.41 16.37 11.74
N SER A 16 -5.66 15.94 12.99
CA SER A 16 -4.85 14.91 13.67
C SER A 16 -5.32 13.47 13.42
N VAL A 17 -6.43 13.28 12.67
CA VAL A 17 -7.01 11.96 12.31
C VAL A 17 -6.62 11.53 10.89
N SER A 18 -5.57 12.09 10.30
CA SER A 18 -4.91 11.49 9.14
C SER A 18 -3.97 10.39 9.63
N GLY A 19 -4.52 9.20 9.84
CA GLY A 19 -3.71 8.00 10.04
C GLY A 19 -2.75 7.86 8.86
N ALA A 20 -1.45 7.95 9.12
CA ALA A 20 -0.41 7.69 8.13
C ALA A 20 -0.44 6.19 7.81
N GLY A 21 -1.31 5.79 6.88
CA GLY A 21 -1.29 4.47 6.29
C GLY A 21 -0.06 4.40 5.38
N ALA A 22 1.03 3.84 5.88
CA ALA A 22 2.15 3.48 5.01
C ALA A 22 1.62 2.52 3.95
N GLU A 23 1.81 2.87 2.68
CA GLU A 23 1.41 2.00 1.58
C GLU A 23 2.29 0.73 1.62
N GLU A 24 1.69 -0.39 2.03
CA GLU A 24 2.42 -1.64 2.19
C GLU A 24 2.77 -2.21 0.81
N MET A 25 4.05 -2.47 0.58
CA MET A 25 4.58 -2.98 -0.69
C MET A 25 5.43 -4.22 -0.46
N ILE A 26 5.03 -5.32 -1.10
CA ILE A 26 5.78 -6.57 -1.14
C ILE A 26 6.68 -6.54 -2.37
N ASN A 27 7.97 -6.76 -2.18
CA ASN A 27 8.96 -6.87 -3.25
C ASN A 27 9.41 -8.33 -3.40
N GLY A 28 9.52 -8.81 -4.63
CA GLY A 28 10.00 -10.16 -4.91
C GLY A 28 10.57 -10.30 -6.31
N ALA A 29 11.29 -11.39 -6.53
CA ALA A 29 11.80 -11.77 -7.84
C ALA A 29 11.86 -13.30 -7.95
N GLY A 30 11.76 -13.84 -9.17
CA GLY A 30 11.94 -15.28 -9.37
C GLY A 30 11.45 -15.81 -10.70
N ALA A 31 10.87 -17.02 -10.64
CA ALA A 31 10.45 -17.79 -11.80
C ALA A 31 9.60 -16.98 -12.80
N THR A 32 10.01 -17.04 -14.07
CA THR A 32 9.30 -16.42 -15.19
C THR A 32 8.04 -17.18 -15.58
N PHE A 33 8.06 -18.51 -15.49
CA PHE A 33 6.93 -19.35 -15.89
C PHE A 33 5.61 -19.01 -15.15
N PRO A 34 5.57 -18.89 -13.81
CA PRO A 34 4.32 -18.56 -13.10
C PRO A 34 3.98 -17.05 -13.10
N TYR A 35 4.81 -16.19 -13.69
CA TYR A 35 4.62 -14.73 -13.63
C TYR A 35 3.21 -14.25 -14.04
N PRO A 36 2.59 -14.75 -15.13
CA PRO A 36 1.24 -14.31 -15.53
C PRO A 36 0.16 -14.61 -14.47
N VAL A 37 0.33 -15.67 -13.67
CA VAL A 37 -0.60 -16.01 -12.59
C VAL A 37 -0.38 -15.09 -11.39
N TYR A 38 0.88 -14.86 -11.02
CA TYR A 38 1.22 -13.95 -9.92
C TYR A 38 0.78 -12.51 -10.19
N SER A 39 0.89 -12.02 -11.42
CA SER A 39 0.45 -10.68 -11.77
C SER A 39 -1.07 -10.52 -11.66
N ALA A 40 -1.85 -11.54 -12.05
CA ALA A 40 -3.30 -11.54 -11.87
C ALA A 40 -3.69 -11.56 -10.38
N TRP A 41 -3.04 -12.40 -9.57
CA TRP A 41 -3.28 -12.44 -8.14
C TRP A 41 -2.86 -11.15 -7.43
N ALA A 42 -1.73 -10.55 -7.83
CA ALA A 42 -1.28 -9.26 -7.30
C ALA A 42 -2.30 -8.14 -7.51
N TYR A 43 -2.91 -8.11 -8.70
CA TYR A 43 -3.95 -7.14 -9.03
C TYR A 43 -5.19 -7.30 -8.14
N GLU A 44 -5.70 -8.53 -7.99
CA GLU A 44 -6.86 -8.79 -7.14
C GLU A 44 -6.53 -8.59 -5.65
N TYR A 45 -5.33 -8.96 -5.22
CA TYR A 45 -4.86 -8.74 -3.86
C TYR A 45 -4.76 -7.25 -3.53
N HIS A 46 -4.23 -6.43 -4.44
CA HIS A 46 -4.18 -4.98 -4.28
C HIS A 46 -5.59 -4.38 -4.17
N LYS A 47 -6.53 -4.81 -5.02
CA LYS A 47 -7.92 -4.35 -4.92
C LYS A 47 -8.57 -4.70 -3.58
N ALA A 48 -8.26 -5.88 -3.03
CA ALA A 48 -8.85 -6.35 -1.79
C ALA A 48 -8.21 -5.71 -0.54
N THR A 49 -6.92 -5.37 -0.58
CA THR A 49 -6.14 -5.04 0.63
C THR A 49 -5.47 -3.66 0.58
N GLY A 50 -5.33 -3.07 -0.60
CA GLY A 50 -4.47 -1.90 -0.83
C GLY A 50 -2.98 -2.22 -0.91
N VAL A 51 -2.55 -3.44 -0.58
CA VAL A 51 -1.14 -3.84 -0.59
C VAL A 51 -0.65 -3.98 -2.04
N LYS A 52 0.50 -3.40 -2.37
CA LYS A 52 1.12 -3.51 -3.69
C LYS A 52 2.08 -4.70 -3.73
N LEU A 53 2.17 -5.36 -4.88
CA LEU A 53 3.17 -6.40 -5.12
C LEU A 53 4.02 -6.04 -6.33
N ASN A 54 5.32 -5.91 -6.11
CA ASN A 54 6.34 -5.63 -7.11
C ASN A 54 7.17 -6.90 -7.32
N TYR A 55 6.84 -7.66 -8.37
CA TYR A 55 7.54 -8.92 -8.69
C TYR A 55 8.36 -8.80 -9.96
N GLN A 56 9.64 -9.16 -9.89
CA GLN A 56 10.53 -9.21 -11.03
C GLN A 56 10.66 -10.62 -11.59
N SER A 57 10.27 -10.79 -12.84
CA SER A 57 10.38 -12.05 -13.58
C SER A 57 11.80 -12.24 -14.15
N ILE A 58 12.71 -12.79 -13.34
CA ILE A 58 14.14 -12.94 -13.68
C ILE A 58 14.60 -14.39 -13.86
N GLY A 59 13.69 -15.36 -13.77
CA GLY A 59 14.00 -16.79 -13.80
C GLY A 59 14.20 -17.37 -12.40
N SER A 60 13.89 -18.66 -12.22
CA SER A 60 13.85 -19.29 -10.89
C SER A 60 15.19 -19.24 -10.16
N GLY A 61 16.28 -19.45 -10.89
CA GLY A 61 17.63 -19.40 -10.32
C GLY A 61 18.10 -18.01 -9.93
N GLY A 62 17.53 -16.95 -10.51
CA GLY A 62 17.84 -15.56 -10.11
C GLY A 62 17.11 -15.12 -8.85
N GLY A 63 16.03 -15.82 -8.46
CA GLY A 63 15.21 -15.48 -7.30
C GLY A 63 15.57 -16.21 -6.01
N VAL A 64 16.60 -17.07 -6.02
CA VAL A 64 17.09 -17.81 -4.85
C VAL A 64 18.54 -17.46 -4.53
#